data_AF-A0A957ARE2-F1
#
_entry.id   AF-A0A957ARE2-F1
#
_cell.length_a   1.000
_cell.length_b   1.000
_cell.length_c   1.000
_cell.angle_alpha   90.00
_cell.angle_beta   90.00
_cell.angle_gamma   90.00
#
_symmetry.space_group_name_H-M   'P 1'
#
loop_
_entity.id
_entity.type
_entity.pdbx_description
1 polymer ?
#
loop_
_entity_poly.entity_id
_entity_poly.type
_entity_poly.pdbx_seq_one_letter_code
_entity_poly.pdbx_strand_id
1 'polypeptide(L)'
;MDPAAQAILIRADMLGIETAFTRAEQMVPCNIGSGKSGMCCKNCFMGPCRITKDGQTGICGATLETIAARNLARAIASGAAAHSDHGRDLAFTLEAVARGEAPGYAIRDVAKLWDVAARVDIPTEGRTTNDVALDVARKALGEFGQQRGELTYLKSAPKKRYELWKKLDLSPRGIDREIVDTMHRTHIGDDQDPVHILKGAIRTAIGDGWGGSMWATDISDILFGTPSPKVSQVNLGVLKTDEVNILVHGHEPTLSEMIVAAVQDPELIDYAKSKGAAGICLAGICCTANEVMMRQGIPSAGNFLH
;
A
#
# COMPACT_ATOMS: atom_id res chain seq x y z
N MET A 1 -3.87 1.47 -26.21
CA MET A 1 -2.61 0.96 -25.63
C MET A 1 -1.55 2.01 -25.85
N ASP A 2 -0.64 2.23 -24.88
CA ASP A 2 0.44 3.20 -25.02
C ASP A 2 1.39 2.80 -26.17
N PRO A 3 1.59 3.65 -27.20
CA PRO A 3 2.52 3.36 -28.29
C PRO A 3 3.96 3.14 -27.83
N ALA A 4 4.39 3.80 -26.76
CA ALA A 4 5.75 3.65 -26.25
C ALA A 4 5.98 2.27 -25.65
N ALA A 5 5.02 1.77 -24.87
CA ALA A 5 5.03 0.40 -24.36
C ALA A 5 5.06 -0.64 -25.50
N GLN A 6 4.28 -0.44 -26.57
CA GLN A 6 4.31 -1.33 -27.74
C GLN A 6 5.69 -1.37 -28.41
N ALA A 7 6.31 -0.20 -28.60
CA ALA A 7 7.65 -0.12 -29.19
C ALA A 7 8.70 -0.84 -28.34
N ILE A 8 8.63 -0.72 -27.02
CA ILE A 8 9.54 -1.42 -26.11
C ILE A 8 9.28 -2.93 -26.08
N LEU A 9 8.03 -3.39 -26.18
CA LEU A 9 7.74 -4.82 -26.29
C LEU A 9 8.33 -5.43 -27.58
N ILE A 10 8.20 -4.74 -28.71
CA ILE A 10 8.84 -5.16 -29.98
C ILE A 10 10.37 -5.18 -29.82
N ARG A 11 10.94 -4.15 -29.19
CA ARG A 11 12.38 -4.09 -28.96
C ARG A 11 12.88 -5.19 -28.03
N ALA A 12 12.12 -5.52 -26.98
CA ALA A 12 12.45 -6.61 -26.06
C ALA A 12 12.49 -7.95 -26.80
N ASP A 13 11.50 -8.21 -27.65
CA ASP A 13 11.46 -9.41 -28.50
C ASP A 13 12.67 -9.50 -29.45
N MET A 14 13.00 -8.40 -30.15
CA MET A 14 14.18 -8.34 -31.02
C MET A 14 15.50 -8.60 -30.27
N LEU A 15 15.55 -8.28 -28.97
CA LEU A 15 16.72 -8.50 -28.11
C LEU A 15 16.69 -9.85 -27.39
N GLY A 16 15.62 -10.65 -27.54
CA GLY A 16 15.43 -11.89 -26.81
C GLY A 16 15.22 -11.70 -25.30
N ILE A 17 14.67 -10.55 -24.89
CA ILE A 17 14.39 -10.23 -23.48
C ILE A 17 12.96 -10.63 -23.14
N GLU A 18 12.81 -11.57 -22.21
CA GLU A 18 11.49 -12.00 -21.74
C GLU A 18 10.77 -10.94 -20.91
N THR A 19 9.47 -10.77 -21.14
CA THR A 19 8.60 -9.81 -20.45
C THR A 19 7.55 -10.53 -19.61
N ALA A 20 6.74 -9.78 -18.86
CA ALA A 20 5.60 -10.37 -18.16
C ALA A 20 4.60 -11.05 -19.11
N PHE A 21 4.46 -10.53 -20.34
CA PHE A 21 3.58 -11.10 -21.36
C PHE A 21 4.11 -12.43 -21.90
N THR A 22 5.39 -12.51 -22.24
CA THR A 22 5.99 -13.77 -22.71
C THR A 22 5.91 -14.85 -21.63
N ARG A 23 6.19 -14.50 -20.37
CA ARG A 23 6.03 -15.44 -19.24
C ARG A 23 4.58 -15.87 -19.05
N ALA A 24 3.60 -14.97 -19.22
CA ALA A 24 2.18 -15.30 -19.11
C ALA A 24 1.71 -16.23 -20.24
N GLU A 25 2.21 -16.07 -21.46
CA GLU A 25 1.92 -16.96 -22.60
C GLU A 25 2.55 -18.34 -22.43
N GLN A 26 3.78 -18.41 -21.89
CA GLN A 26 4.50 -19.67 -21.69
C GLN A 26 4.02 -20.43 -20.45
N MET A 27 3.47 -19.75 -19.44
CA MET A 27 3.06 -20.37 -18.19
C MET A 27 1.62 -20.87 -18.26
N VAL A 28 1.45 -22.20 -18.42
CA VAL A 28 0.13 -22.84 -18.33
C VAL A 28 -0.46 -22.60 -16.93
N PRO A 29 -1.61 -21.91 -16.81
CA PRO A 29 -2.19 -21.61 -15.50
C PRO A 29 -2.59 -22.90 -14.75
N CYS A 30 -2.30 -22.95 -13.45
CA CYS A 30 -2.71 -24.10 -12.63
C CYS A 30 -4.24 -24.21 -12.57
N ASN A 31 -4.80 -25.28 -13.14
CA ASN A 31 -6.24 -25.51 -13.19
C ASN A 31 -6.89 -25.78 -11.81
N ILE A 32 -6.10 -26.18 -10.81
CA ILE A 32 -6.57 -26.47 -9.44
C ILE A 32 -6.24 -25.35 -8.44
N GLY A 33 -5.09 -24.70 -8.63
CA GLY A 33 -4.56 -23.66 -7.75
C GLY A 33 -4.83 -22.24 -8.24
N SER A 34 -5.37 -22.07 -9.45
CA SER A 34 -5.78 -20.74 -9.91
C SER A 34 -6.85 -20.20 -8.98
N GLY A 35 -6.72 -18.91 -8.60
CA GLY A 35 -7.67 -18.23 -7.72
C GLY A 35 -9.13 -18.25 -8.22
N LYS A 36 -9.35 -18.61 -9.50
CA LYS A 36 -10.68 -18.83 -10.07
C LYS A 36 -11.42 -20.04 -9.50
N SER A 37 -10.68 -21.04 -9.00
CA SER A 37 -11.26 -22.31 -8.57
C SER A 37 -11.44 -22.44 -7.06
N GLY A 38 -10.54 -21.86 -6.26
CA GLY A 38 -10.55 -22.03 -4.79
C GLY A 38 -10.36 -23.49 -4.34
N MET A 39 -9.99 -24.41 -5.24
CA MET A 39 -10.04 -25.87 -5.03
C MET A 39 -8.80 -26.45 -4.32
N CYS A 40 -7.75 -25.66 -4.11
CA CYS A 40 -6.50 -26.10 -3.50
C CYS A 40 -6.31 -25.50 -2.11
N CYS A 41 -6.02 -26.34 -1.11
CA CYS A 41 -5.63 -25.91 0.23
C CYS A 41 -4.20 -26.37 0.55
N LYS A 42 -3.37 -25.44 1.04
CA LYS A 42 -1.96 -25.68 1.43
C LYS A 42 -1.62 -25.18 2.84
N ASN A 43 -2.63 -25.10 3.72
CA ASN A 43 -2.48 -24.48 5.04
C ASN A 43 -1.88 -25.42 6.10
N CYS A 44 -1.57 -26.68 5.78
CA CYS A 44 -0.94 -27.65 6.68
C CYS A 44 -0.22 -28.77 5.90
N PHE A 45 0.55 -29.59 6.62
CA PHE A 45 1.33 -30.70 6.06
C PHE A 45 0.58 -32.03 5.90
N MET A 46 -0.69 -32.13 6.31
CA MET A 46 -1.52 -33.27 5.90
C MET A 46 -1.85 -33.21 4.41
N GLY A 47 -1.99 -31.98 3.88
CA GLY A 47 -2.19 -31.72 2.45
C GLY A 47 -0.88 -31.70 1.63
N PRO A 48 -0.89 -31.07 0.44
CA PRO A 48 -1.94 -30.21 -0.10
C PRO A 48 -3.21 -30.98 -0.45
N CYS A 49 -4.38 -30.42 -0.09
CA CYS A 49 -5.67 -30.98 -0.45
C CYS A 49 -6.19 -30.36 -1.75
N ARG A 50 -6.78 -31.18 -2.63
CA ARG A 50 -7.40 -30.76 -3.90
C ARG A 50 -8.85 -31.25 -3.94
N ILE A 51 -9.79 -30.32 -4.05
CA ILE A 51 -11.23 -30.61 -4.07
C ILE A 51 -11.72 -30.52 -5.52
N THR A 52 -12.03 -31.66 -6.12
CA THR A 52 -12.32 -31.78 -7.56
C THR A 52 -13.67 -32.42 -7.88
N LYS A 53 -14.38 -32.89 -6.86
CA LYS A 53 -15.68 -33.56 -6.96
C LYS A 53 -16.65 -32.96 -5.95
N ASP A 54 -17.92 -32.92 -6.31
CA ASP A 54 -18.98 -32.48 -5.40
C ASP A 54 -19.01 -33.35 -4.14
N GLY A 55 -19.18 -32.71 -2.99
CA GLY A 55 -19.16 -33.37 -1.68
C GLY A 55 -17.78 -33.82 -1.19
N GLN A 56 -16.71 -33.62 -1.96
CA GLN A 56 -15.35 -33.90 -1.49
C GLN A 56 -14.90 -32.86 -0.46
N THR A 57 -14.16 -33.30 0.54
CA THR A 57 -13.54 -32.45 1.56
C THR A 57 -12.03 -32.65 1.60
N GLY A 58 -11.32 -31.71 2.23
CA GLY A 58 -9.91 -31.89 2.60
C GLY A 58 -9.76 -32.93 3.70
N ILE A 59 -8.53 -33.34 4.01
CA ILE A 59 -8.25 -34.36 5.04
C ILE A 59 -8.83 -33.98 6.41
N CYS A 60 -8.88 -32.69 6.74
CA CYS A 60 -9.47 -32.19 7.98
C CYS A 60 -11.00 -31.94 7.92
N GLY A 61 -11.66 -32.37 6.85
CA GLY A 61 -13.09 -32.16 6.63
C GLY A 61 -13.48 -30.79 6.07
N ALA A 62 -12.53 -29.89 5.79
CA ALA A 62 -12.84 -28.58 5.19
C ALA A 62 -13.47 -28.73 3.79
N THR A 63 -14.59 -28.06 3.54
CA THR A 63 -15.29 -28.07 2.26
C THR A 63 -14.63 -27.13 1.24
N LEU A 64 -15.09 -27.18 -0.02
CA LEU A 64 -14.63 -26.26 -1.06
C LEU A 64 -14.87 -24.79 -0.65
N GLU A 65 -16.04 -24.50 -0.10
CA GLU A 65 -16.44 -23.15 0.32
C GLU A 65 -15.52 -22.62 1.43
N THR A 66 -15.23 -23.45 2.44
CA THR A 66 -14.30 -23.09 3.51
C THR A 66 -12.90 -22.82 2.96
N ILE A 67 -12.41 -23.68 2.05
CA ILE A 67 -11.07 -23.50 1.46
C ILE A 67 -11.01 -22.23 0.61
N ALA A 68 -12.02 -21.99 -0.22
CA ALA A 68 -12.11 -20.78 -1.04
C ALA A 68 -12.16 -19.51 -0.18
N ALA A 69 -12.98 -19.51 0.89
CA ALA A 69 -13.06 -18.40 1.83
C ALA A 69 -11.71 -18.13 2.53
N ARG A 70 -11.02 -19.18 2.99
CA ARG A 70 -9.69 -19.05 3.62
C ARG A 70 -8.64 -18.50 2.67
N ASN A 71 -8.63 -18.98 1.42
CA ASN A 71 -7.70 -18.52 0.40
C ASN A 71 -7.91 -17.04 0.09
N LEU A 72 -9.16 -16.61 -0.09
CA LEU A 72 -9.48 -15.21 -0.32
C LEU A 72 -9.14 -14.34 0.91
N ALA A 73 -9.49 -14.81 2.12
CA ALA A 73 -9.20 -14.09 3.35
C ALA A 73 -7.69 -13.87 3.55
N ARG A 74 -6.85 -14.87 3.25
CA ARG A 74 -5.38 -14.71 3.29
C ARG A 74 -4.86 -13.74 2.23
N ALA A 75 -5.44 -13.71 1.03
CA ALA A 75 -5.09 -12.73 0.01
C ALA A 75 -5.42 -11.30 0.47
N ILE A 76 -6.60 -11.11 1.08
CA ILE A 76 -7.01 -9.83 1.67
C ILE A 76 -6.07 -9.43 2.82
N ALA A 77 -5.74 -10.36 3.72
CA ALA A 77 -4.81 -10.10 4.82
C ALA A 77 -3.41 -9.71 4.32
N SER A 78 -2.94 -10.32 3.22
CA SER A 78 -1.66 -9.95 2.60
C SER A 78 -1.69 -8.54 2.02
N GLY A 79 -2.78 -8.14 1.37
CA GLY A 79 -2.94 -6.76 0.86
C GLY A 79 -3.02 -5.75 2.01
N ALA A 80 -3.84 -6.02 3.01
CA ALA A 80 -3.96 -5.19 4.20
C ALA A 80 -2.64 -5.06 4.95
N ALA A 81 -1.82 -6.12 5.02
CA ALA A 81 -0.50 -6.08 5.63
C ALA A 81 0.48 -5.17 4.88
N ALA A 82 0.45 -5.16 3.54
CA ALA A 82 1.30 -4.26 2.75
C ALA A 82 0.96 -2.78 3.03
N HIS A 83 -0.32 -2.41 3.07
CA HIS A 83 -0.73 -1.04 3.40
C HIS A 83 -0.54 -0.72 4.89
N SER A 84 -0.66 -1.72 5.78
CA SER A 84 -0.36 -1.56 7.21
C SER A 84 1.09 -1.12 7.41
N ASP A 85 2.05 -1.87 6.86
CA ASP A 85 3.46 -1.56 7.09
C ASP A 85 3.88 -0.25 6.43
N HIS A 86 3.37 0.05 5.24
CA HIS A 86 3.55 1.35 4.61
C HIS A 86 3.04 2.51 5.48
N GLY A 87 1.83 2.40 6.05
CA GLY A 87 1.31 3.42 6.97
C GLY A 87 2.11 3.52 8.27
N ARG A 88 2.68 2.41 8.75
CA ARG A 88 3.51 2.37 9.96
C ARG A 88 4.84 3.10 9.75
N ASP A 89 5.50 2.90 8.61
CA ASP A 89 6.76 3.58 8.28
C ASP A 89 6.57 5.10 8.21
N LEU A 90 5.44 5.55 7.67
CA LEU A 90 5.06 6.97 7.69
C LEU A 90 4.82 7.49 9.10
N ALA A 91 4.15 6.72 9.96
CA ALA A 91 3.95 7.10 11.36
C ALA A 91 5.28 7.20 12.13
N PHE A 92 6.21 6.27 11.92
CA PHE A 92 7.57 6.38 12.48
C PHE A 92 8.32 7.61 11.96
N THR A 93 8.18 7.91 10.66
CA THR A 93 8.79 9.11 10.08
C THR A 93 8.24 10.38 10.72
N LEU A 94 6.92 10.48 10.90
CA LEU A 94 6.30 11.62 11.57
C LEU A 94 6.76 11.75 13.03
N GLU A 95 6.88 10.63 13.76
CA GLU A 95 7.43 10.64 15.12
C GLU A 95 8.87 11.16 15.14
N ALA A 96 9.73 10.68 14.23
CA ALA A 96 11.13 11.11 14.14
C ALA A 96 11.24 12.61 13.78
N VAL A 97 10.41 13.10 12.85
CA VAL A 97 10.34 14.54 12.52
C VAL A 97 9.91 15.36 13.73
N ALA A 98 8.88 14.92 14.45
CA ALA A 98 8.38 15.62 15.64
C ALA A 98 9.44 15.70 16.75
N ARG A 99 10.32 14.70 16.86
CA ARG A 99 11.45 14.67 17.81
C ARG A 99 12.69 15.42 17.34
N GLY A 100 12.74 15.87 16.08
CA GLY A 100 13.93 16.46 15.48
C GLY A 100 15.02 15.44 15.13
N GLU A 101 14.65 14.17 14.97
CA GLU A 101 15.55 13.03 14.73
C GLU A 101 15.61 12.62 13.24
N ALA A 102 14.92 13.33 12.34
CA ALA A 102 14.86 13.06 10.91
C ALA A 102 15.36 14.26 10.06
N PRO A 103 16.68 14.44 9.92
CA PRO A 103 17.25 15.50 9.07
C PRO A 103 16.74 15.40 7.62
N GLY A 104 16.38 16.53 7.02
CA GLY A 104 15.86 16.59 5.66
C GLY A 104 14.33 16.43 5.54
N TYR A 105 13.67 15.96 6.60
CA TYR A 105 12.22 15.91 6.69
C TYR A 105 11.68 17.04 7.58
N ALA A 106 10.47 17.48 7.27
CA ALA A 106 9.77 18.52 8.02
C ALA A 106 8.25 18.33 7.90
N ILE A 107 7.51 18.94 8.81
CA ILE A 107 6.05 19.05 8.69
C ILE A 107 5.77 20.14 7.65
N ARG A 108 5.36 19.73 6.45
CA ARG A 108 5.09 20.64 5.33
C ARG A 108 3.67 21.17 5.32
N ASP A 109 2.69 20.40 5.81
CA ASP A 109 1.30 20.84 5.92
C ASP A 109 0.82 20.85 7.38
N VAL A 110 1.01 22.00 8.01
CA VAL A 110 0.59 22.27 9.39
C VAL A 110 -0.93 22.32 9.52
N ALA A 111 -1.65 22.80 8.49
CA ALA A 111 -3.11 22.88 8.53
C ALA A 111 -3.74 21.47 8.49
N LYS A 112 -3.20 20.59 7.65
CA LYS A 112 -3.56 19.18 7.60
C LYS A 112 -3.30 18.48 8.94
N LEU A 113 -2.15 18.75 9.58
CA LEU A 113 -1.85 18.20 10.90
C LEU A 113 -2.93 18.57 11.93
N TRP A 114 -3.38 19.83 11.94
CA TRP A 114 -4.45 20.27 12.85
C TRP A 114 -5.80 19.60 12.56
N ASP A 115 -6.17 19.46 11.28
CA ASP A 115 -7.40 18.77 10.86
C ASP A 115 -7.38 17.29 11.28
N VAL A 116 -6.27 16.59 11.05
CA VAL A 116 -6.09 15.20 11.49
C VAL A 116 -6.15 15.10 13.01
N ALA A 117 -5.43 15.96 13.74
CA ALA A 117 -5.46 15.99 15.20
C ALA A 117 -6.89 16.16 15.75
N ALA A 118 -7.66 17.09 15.19
CA ALA A 118 -9.05 17.30 15.57
C ALA A 118 -9.93 16.07 15.27
N ARG A 119 -9.74 15.45 14.10
CA ARG A 119 -10.48 14.25 13.68
C ARG A 119 -10.24 13.05 14.59
N VAL A 120 -9.04 12.93 15.15
CA VAL A 120 -8.67 11.82 16.05
C VAL A 120 -8.68 12.19 17.54
N ASP A 121 -9.40 13.26 17.88
CA ASP A 121 -9.65 13.73 19.24
C ASP A 121 -8.37 14.11 20.03
N ILE A 122 -7.35 14.65 19.35
CA ILE A 122 -6.10 15.15 19.98
C ILE A 122 -6.23 16.65 20.28
N PRO A 123 -6.07 17.09 21.55
CA PRO A 123 -6.09 18.51 21.91
C PRO A 123 -4.93 19.30 21.27
N THR A 124 -5.21 20.50 20.78
CA THR A 124 -4.24 21.36 20.05
C THR A 124 -4.01 22.73 20.70
N GLU A 125 -4.88 23.19 21.58
CA GLU A 125 -4.83 24.54 22.16
C GLU A 125 -3.54 24.79 22.96
N GLY A 126 -2.81 25.87 22.61
CA GLY A 126 -1.57 26.27 23.30
C GLY A 126 -0.36 25.35 23.06
N ARG A 127 -0.47 24.37 22.15
CA ARG A 127 0.58 23.38 21.88
C ARG A 127 1.44 23.75 20.68
N THR A 128 2.68 23.28 20.68
CA THR A 128 3.56 23.42 19.51
C THR A 128 3.16 22.42 18.41
N THR A 129 3.54 22.73 17.16
CA THR A 129 3.35 21.82 16.02
C THR A 129 3.99 20.45 16.26
N ASN A 130 5.20 20.43 16.82
CA ASN A 130 5.91 19.17 17.10
C ASN A 130 5.24 18.35 18.19
N ASP A 131 4.71 18.99 19.25
CA ASP A 131 3.99 18.26 20.30
C ASP A 131 2.75 17.55 19.75
N VAL A 132 2.01 18.23 18.86
CA VAL A 132 0.80 17.63 18.26
C VAL A 132 1.16 16.59 17.20
N ALA A 133 2.20 16.81 16.40
CA ALA A 133 2.70 15.80 15.47
C ALA A 133 3.14 14.52 16.19
N LEU A 134 3.81 14.65 17.34
CA LEU A 134 4.21 13.52 18.17
C LEU A 134 3.01 12.73 18.68
N ASP A 135 1.95 13.40 19.13
CA ASP A 135 0.71 12.74 19.57
C ASP A 135 -0.04 12.09 18.41
N VAL A 136 -0.10 12.74 17.23
CA VAL A 136 -0.69 12.16 16.01
C VAL A 136 0.05 10.90 15.60
N ALA A 137 1.39 10.94 15.56
CA ALA A 137 2.21 9.78 15.24
C ALA A 137 2.01 8.63 16.24
N ARG A 138 2.02 8.94 17.55
CA ARG A 138 1.79 7.94 18.60
C ARG A 138 0.37 7.36 18.57
N LYS A 139 -0.63 8.18 18.25
CA LYS A 139 -2.00 7.74 18.06
C LYS A 139 -2.10 6.76 16.90
N ALA A 140 -1.48 7.07 15.76
CA ALA A 140 -1.39 6.16 14.62
C ALA A 140 -0.70 4.85 15.00
N LEU A 141 0.52 4.91 15.57
CA LEU A 141 1.28 3.74 16.03
C LEU A 141 0.49 2.87 17.03
N GLY A 142 -0.28 3.49 17.92
CA GLY A 142 -1.15 2.79 18.86
C GLY A 142 -2.25 1.97 18.17
N GLU A 143 -2.79 2.44 17.05
CA GLU A 143 -3.86 1.76 16.31
C GLU A 143 -3.38 0.55 15.50
N PHE A 144 -2.10 0.51 15.12
CA PHE A 144 -1.52 -0.68 14.51
C PHE A 144 -1.55 -1.87 15.47
N GLY A 145 -1.14 -1.66 16.74
CA GLY A 145 -1.10 -2.67 17.78
C GLY A 145 -2.38 -2.83 18.62
N GLN A 146 -3.42 -2.05 18.36
CA GLN A 146 -4.62 -1.98 19.21
C GLN A 146 -5.35 -3.34 19.29
N GLN A 147 -5.54 -3.87 20.51
CA GLN A 147 -6.14 -5.20 20.71
C GLN A 147 -7.66 -5.19 20.88
N ARG A 148 -8.23 -4.06 21.33
CA ARG A 148 -9.66 -3.89 21.66
C ARG A 148 -10.11 -2.49 21.32
N GLY A 149 -11.42 -2.30 21.16
CA GLY A 149 -12.01 -1.02 20.75
C GLY A 149 -12.25 -0.99 19.24
N GLU A 150 -12.22 0.20 18.66
CA GLU A 150 -12.39 0.44 17.23
C GLU A 150 -11.35 1.46 16.76
N LEU A 151 -10.96 1.42 15.48
CA LEU A 151 -10.09 2.44 14.89
C LEU A 151 -10.79 3.80 14.85
N THR A 152 -10.04 4.88 15.01
CA THR A 152 -10.61 6.22 15.17
C THR A 152 -11.22 6.74 13.87
N TYR A 153 -10.59 6.45 12.72
CA TYR A 153 -11.09 6.86 11.41
C TYR A 153 -12.44 6.26 11.04
N LEU A 154 -12.92 5.20 11.70
CA LEU A 154 -14.24 4.66 11.41
C LEU A 154 -15.36 5.70 11.54
N LYS A 155 -15.20 6.66 12.46
CA LYS A 155 -16.16 7.74 12.69
C LYS A 155 -16.24 8.75 11.53
N SER A 156 -15.24 8.76 10.64
CA SER A 156 -15.25 9.59 9.43
C SER A 156 -16.17 9.02 8.34
N ALA A 157 -16.64 7.78 8.47
CA ALA A 157 -17.64 7.23 7.57
C ALA A 157 -19.03 7.87 7.81
N PRO A 158 -19.91 7.93 6.79
CA PRO A 158 -21.28 8.38 6.98
C PRO A 158 -21.97 7.61 8.11
N LYS A 159 -22.70 8.29 9.00
CA LYS A 159 -23.30 7.69 10.21
C LYS A 159 -24.03 6.37 9.95
N LYS A 160 -24.85 6.28 8.89
CA LYS A 160 -25.56 5.04 8.51
C LYS A 160 -24.62 3.86 8.24
N ARG A 161 -23.44 4.12 7.66
CA ARG A 161 -22.42 3.10 7.35
C ARG A 161 -21.71 2.64 8.61
N TYR A 162 -21.28 3.58 9.46
CA TYR A 162 -20.64 3.28 10.73
C TYR A 162 -21.53 2.41 11.63
N GLU A 163 -22.81 2.78 11.81
CA GLU A 163 -23.75 1.98 12.61
C GLU A 163 -24.01 0.59 12.03
N LEU A 164 -24.01 0.46 10.69
CA LEU A 164 -24.14 -0.84 10.04
C LEU A 164 -22.93 -1.75 10.31
N TRP A 165 -21.70 -1.20 10.26
CA TRP A 165 -20.51 -1.98 10.61
C TRP A 165 -20.54 -2.46 12.06
N LYS A 166 -20.95 -1.59 13.00
CA LYS A 166 -21.11 -2.00 14.40
C LYS A 166 -22.15 -3.10 14.57
N LYS A 167 -23.33 -2.95 13.95
CA LYS A 167 -24.40 -3.95 14.00
C LYS A 167 -23.95 -5.31 13.45
N LEU A 168 -23.07 -5.32 12.46
CA LEU A 168 -22.56 -6.53 11.81
C LEU A 168 -21.25 -7.07 12.41
N ASP A 169 -20.74 -6.47 13.48
CA ASP A 169 -19.42 -6.78 14.09
C ASP A 169 -18.24 -6.65 13.10
N LEU A 170 -18.33 -5.67 12.19
CA LEU A 170 -17.33 -5.38 11.15
C LEU A 170 -16.40 -4.21 11.51
N SER A 171 -16.56 -3.60 12.69
CA SER A 171 -15.66 -2.55 13.14
C SER A 171 -14.27 -3.14 13.48
N PRO A 172 -13.20 -2.78 12.75
CA PRO A 172 -11.85 -3.25 13.05
C PRO A 172 -11.35 -2.68 14.37
N ARG A 173 -10.64 -3.50 15.13
CA ARG A 173 -10.12 -3.18 16.47
C ARG A 173 -8.74 -2.59 16.41
N GLY A 174 -7.89 -3.11 15.53
CA GLY A 174 -6.50 -2.70 15.33
C GLY A 174 -6.02 -3.22 13.98
N ILE A 175 -5.13 -2.48 13.32
CA ILE A 175 -4.75 -2.77 11.92
C ILE A 175 -4.06 -4.14 11.84
N ASP A 176 -3.03 -4.36 12.66
CA ASP A 176 -2.32 -5.65 12.71
C ASP A 176 -3.17 -6.74 13.34
N ARG A 177 -4.04 -6.35 14.28
CA ARG A 177 -4.91 -7.30 14.98
C ARG A 177 -5.83 -8.02 14.00
N GLU A 178 -6.43 -7.33 13.04
CA GLU A 178 -7.33 -7.98 12.07
C GLU A 178 -6.58 -8.87 11.07
N ILE A 179 -5.35 -8.51 10.70
CA ILE A 179 -4.48 -9.36 9.88
C ILE A 179 -4.15 -10.66 10.63
N VAL A 180 -3.73 -10.56 11.90
CA VAL A 180 -3.43 -11.72 12.75
C VAL A 180 -4.69 -12.56 12.99
N ASP A 181 -5.83 -11.93 13.25
CA ASP A 181 -7.14 -12.60 13.42
C ASP A 181 -7.50 -13.42 12.17
N THR A 182 -7.29 -12.86 10.97
CA THR A 182 -7.50 -13.58 9.71
C THR A 182 -6.52 -14.74 9.52
N MET A 183 -5.24 -14.57 9.86
CA MET A 183 -4.27 -15.65 9.76
C MET A 183 -4.58 -16.79 10.74
N HIS A 184 -5.06 -16.47 11.94
CA HIS A 184 -5.56 -17.43 12.93
C HIS A 184 -6.78 -18.20 12.42
N ARG A 185 -7.84 -17.49 11.99
CA ARG A 185 -9.09 -18.08 11.44
C ARG A 185 -8.85 -19.06 10.30
N THR A 186 -7.85 -18.77 9.48
CA THR A 186 -7.55 -19.55 8.27
C THR A 186 -6.59 -20.71 8.54
N HIS A 187 -6.14 -20.89 9.78
CA HIS A 187 -5.38 -22.08 10.19
C HIS A 187 -6.27 -23.33 10.13
N ILE A 188 -5.63 -24.49 10.01
CA ILE A 188 -6.33 -25.77 10.07
C ILE A 188 -6.97 -25.98 11.45
N GLY A 189 -8.23 -26.42 11.46
CA GLY A 189 -8.96 -26.78 12.69
C GLY A 189 -9.55 -25.60 13.45
N ASP A 190 -9.42 -24.38 12.93
CA ASP A 190 -10.01 -23.18 13.50
C ASP A 190 -11.37 -22.90 12.81
N ASP A 191 -11.58 -21.71 12.25
CA ASP A 191 -12.83 -21.30 11.61
C ASP A 191 -13.15 -22.14 10.35
N GLN A 192 -14.26 -22.88 10.38
CA GLN A 192 -14.73 -23.73 9.27
C GLN A 192 -15.94 -23.13 8.54
N ASP A 193 -16.54 -22.06 9.07
CA ASP A 193 -17.71 -21.41 8.43
C ASP A 193 -17.25 -20.37 7.40
N PRO A 194 -17.49 -20.59 6.09
CA PRO A 194 -17.07 -19.64 5.06
C PRO A 194 -17.66 -18.23 5.26
N VAL A 195 -18.87 -18.10 5.80
CA VAL A 195 -19.49 -16.79 6.02
C VAL A 195 -18.79 -16.03 7.14
N HIS A 196 -18.46 -16.72 8.24
CA HIS A 196 -17.73 -16.12 9.36
C HIS A 196 -16.29 -15.74 8.98
N ILE A 197 -15.62 -16.56 8.18
CA ILE A 197 -14.29 -16.24 7.61
C ILE A 197 -14.36 -14.99 6.74
N LEU A 198 -15.34 -14.89 5.84
CA LEU A 198 -15.49 -13.73 4.96
C LEU A 198 -15.86 -12.45 5.73
N LYS A 199 -16.63 -12.54 6.82
CA LYS A 199 -16.84 -11.40 7.72
C LYS A 199 -15.53 -10.91 8.35
N GLY A 200 -14.68 -11.84 8.80
CA GLY A 200 -13.32 -11.51 9.29
C GLY A 200 -12.46 -10.85 8.21
N ALA A 201 -12.53 -11.33 6.97
CA ALA A 201 -11.82 -10.74 5.84
C ALA A 201 -12.33 -9.32 5.51
N ILE A 202 -13.65 -9.08 5.55
CA ILE A 202 -14.23 -7.75 5.38
C ILE A 202 -13.74 -6.80 6.48
N ARG A 203 -13.75 -7.24 7.75
CA ARG A 203 -13.23 -6.45 8.86
C ARG A 203 -11.75 -6.09 8.67
N THR A 204 -10.95 -7.03 8.16
CA THR A 204 -9.54 -6.80 7.81
C THR A 204 -9.38 -5.76 6.71
N ALA A 205 -10.17 -5.85 5.64
CA ALA A 205 -10.15 -4.87 4.55
C ALA A 205 -10.62 -3.48 5.00
N ILE A 206 -11.57 -3.39 5.94
CA ILE A 206 -11.96 -2.11 6.55
C ILE A 206 -10.82 -1.55 7.40
N GLY A 207 -10.08 -2.41 8.13
CA GLY A 207 -8.90 -2.02 8.91
C GLY A 207 -7.73 -1.51 8.07
N ASP A 208 -7.63 -1.96 6.82
CA ASP A 208 -6.75 -1.36 5.81
C ASP A 208 -7.27 0.03 5.41
N GLY A 209 -8.44 0.07 4.77
CA GLY A 209 -8.96 1.30 4.17
C GLY A 209 -9.19 2.43 5.16
N TRP A 210 -9.76 2.14 6.34
CA TRP A 210 -10.03 3.10 7.43
C TRP A 210 -8.99 3.02 8.56
N GLY A 211 -7.80 2.51 8.25
CA GLY A 211 -6.69 2.42 9.18
C GLY A 211 -5.39 2.65 8.44
N GLY A 212 -4.69 1.59 8.07
CA GLY A 212 -3.36 1.65 7.45
C GLY A 212 -3.26 2.66 6.28
N SER A 213 -4.14 2.54 5.30
CA SER A 213 -4.15 3.40 4.10
C SER A 213 -4.53 4.86 4.40
N MET A 214 -5.50 5.10 5.30
CA MET A 214 -5.89 6.47 5.68
C MET A 214 -4.81 7.16 6.52
N TRP A 215 -4.18 6.45 7.46
CA TRP A 215 -3.03 6.96 8.19
C TRP A 215 -1.88 7.29 7.23
N ALA A 216 -1.56 6.38 6.31
CA ALA A 216 -0.53 6.60 5.31
C ALA A 216 -0.79 7.87 4.48
N THR A 217 -2.02 8.03 3.99
CA THR A 217 -2.40 9.19 3.17
C THR A 217 -2.29 10.50 3.96
N ASP A 218 -2.93 10.57 5.13
CA ASP A 218 -2.97 11.80 5.92
C ASP A 218 -1.58 12.19 6.45
N ILE A 219 -0.75 11.22 6.86
CA ILE A 219 0.62 11.47 7.32
C ILE A 219 1.52 11.87 6.15
N SER A 220 1.37 11.25 4.97
CA SER A 220 2.10 11.66 3.78
C SER A 220 1.79 13.11 3.40
N ASP A 221 0.54 13.54 3.50
CA ASP A 221 0.16 14.93 3.26
C ASP A 221 0.80 15.88 4.28
N ILE A 222 0.82 15.49 5.57
CA ILE A 222 1.48 16.27 6.63
C ILE A 222 2.98 16.43 6.35
N LEU A 223 3.66 15.35 5.98
CA LEU A 223 5.12 15.32 5.78
C LEU A 223 5.56 15.90 4.44
N PHE A 224 4.80 15.67 3.38
CA PHE A 224 5.23 15.98 2.01
C PHE A 224 4.41 17.08 1.34
N GLY A 225 3.30 17.49 1.96
CA GLY A 225 2.38 18.51 1.49
C GLY A 225 1.11 17.90 0.89
N THR A 226 -0.05 18.49 1.21
CA THR A 226 -1.31 18.09 0.57
C THR A 226 -1.26 18.39 -0.93
N PRO A 227 -1.56 17.41 -1.82
CA PRO A 227 -1.55 17.62 -3.26
C PRO A 227 -2.45 18.77 -3.72
N SER A 228 -2.00 19.46 -4.77
CA SER A 228 -2.76 20.52 -5.45
C SER A 228 -2.72 20.29 -6.97
N PRO A 229 -3.66 20.86 -7.75
CA PRO A 229 -3.66 20.69 -9.20
C PRO A 229 -2.34 21.13 -9.83
N LYS A 230 -1.68 20.21 -10.54
CA LYS A 230 -0.41 20.42 -11.26
C LYS A 230 -0.48 19.83 -12.66
N VAL A 231 0.35 20.35 -13.56
CA VAL A 231 0.56 19.76 -14.89
C VAL A 231 1.76 18.83 -14.80
N SER A 232 1.62 17.61 -15.32
CA SER A 232 2.71 16.63 -15.42
C SER A 232 2.59 15.85 -16.74
N GLN A 233 3.54 14.94 -16.97
CA GLN A 233 3.64 14.13 -18.18
C GLN A 233 3.62 12.64 -17.81
N VAL A 234 3.18 11.82 -18.77
CA VAL A 234 3.08 10.36 -18.60
C VAL A 234 3.58 9.66 -19.85
N ASN A 235 4.03 8.40 -19.69
CA ASN A 235 4.61 7.48 -20.68
C ASN A 235 6.16 7.47 -20.71
N LEU A 236 6.74 6.50 -21.41
CA LEU A 236 8.20 6.35 -21.51
C LEU A 236 8.91 7.51 -22.24
N GLY A 237 8.16 8.37 -22.93
CA GLY A 237 8.68 9.58 -23.59
C GLY A 237 9.06 10.69 -22.62
N VAL A 238 8.82 10.53 -21.32
CA VAL A 238 9.34 11.43 -20.27
C VAL A 238 10.86 11.33 -20.14
N LEU A 239 11.45 10.19 -20.52
CA LEU A 239 12.88 9.94 -20.48
C LEU A 239 13.63 10.81 -21.49
N LYS A 240 14.84 11.25 -21.11
CA LYS A 240 15.68 12.16 -21.91
C LYS A 240 16.93 11.45 -22.40
N THR A 241 17.23 11.57 -23.69
CA THR A 241 18.43 10.94 -24.28
C THR A 241 19.74 11.63 -23.90
N ASP A 242 19.66 12.88 -23.44
CA ASP A 242 20.77 13.75 -23.08
C ASP A 242 20.91 13.98 -21.57
N GLU A 243 20.02 13.41 -20.72
CA GLU A 243 20.12 13.52 -19.27
C GLU A 243 20.33 12.15 -18.60
N VAL A 244 20.77 12.16 -17.34
CA VAL A 244 20.80 10.95 -16.51
C VAL A 244 19.38 10.62 -16.08
N ASN A 245 18.81 9.53 -16.60
CA ASN A 245 17.46 9.09 -16.23
C ASN A 245 17.48 8.26 -14.94
N ILE A 246 16.77 8.72 -13.92
CA ILE A 246 16.56 8.02 -12.66
C ILE A 246 15.09 7.67 -12.54
N LEU A 247 14.80 6.37 -12.34
CA LEU A 247 13.45 5.87 -12.16
C LEU A 247 13.22 5.48 -10.70
N VAL A 248 12.30 6.18 -10.03
CA VAL A 248 11.82 5.75 -8.70
C VAL A 248 10.68 4.75 -8.87
N HIS A 249 10.81 3.60 -8.20
CA HIS A 249 9.82 2.53 -8.27
C HIS A 249 9.54 1.95 -6.88
N GLY A 250 8.29 1.59 -6.64
CA GLY A 250 7.80 1.11 -5.35
C GLY A 250 6.57 1.87 -4.89
N HIS A 251 6.45 2.06 -3.58
CA HIS A 251 5.28 2.65 -2.93
C HIS A 251 5.64 3.71 -1.90
N GLU A 252 6.87 3.72 -1.40
CA GLU A 252 7.25 4.48 -0.21
C GLU A 252 7.70 5.91 -0.56
N PRO A 253 6.95 6.96 -0.15
CA PRO A 253 7.24 8.34 -0.51
C PRO A 253 8.44 8.92 0.24
N THR A 254 8.77 8.41 1.43
CA THR A 254 9.93 8.89 2.22
C THR A 254 11.21 8.85 1.40
N LEU A 255 11.49 7.70 0.75
CA LEU A 255 12.63 7.58 -0.15
C LEU A 255 12.50 8.49 -1.37
N SER A 256 11.37 8.43 -2.09
CA SER A 256 11.25 9.13 -3.37
C SER A 256 11.30 10.65 -3.23
N GLU A 257 10.77 11.21 -2.13
CA GLU A 257 10.84 12.65 -1.86
C GLU A 257 12.28 13.12 -1.60
N MET A 258 13.11 12.28 -0.95
CA MET A 258 14.54 12.58 -0.81
C MET A 258 15.29 12.46 -2.13
N ILE A 259 14.88 11.54 -3.01
CA ILE A 259 15.42 11.48 -4.38
C ILE A 259 15.02 12.74 -5.17
N VAL A 260 13.79 13.24 -5.03
CA VAL A 260 13.38 14.51 -5.65
C VAL A 260 14.27 15.66 -5.18
N ALA A 261 14.57 15.75 -3.89
CA ALA A 261 15.49 16.76 -3.37
C ALA A 261 16.92 16.59 -3.92
N ALA A 262 17.43 15.35 -3.96
CA ALA A 262 18.79 15.06 -4.43
C ALA A 262 18.98 15.40 -5.91
N VAL A 263 18.01 15.09 -6.79
CA VAL A 263 18.15 15.41 -8.23
C VAL A 263 18.09 16.92 -8.52
N GLN A 264 17.67 17.73 -7.55
CA GLN A 264 17.66 19.19 -7.63
C GLN A 264 18.91 19.84 -7.02
N ASP A 265 19.80 19.05 -6.40
CA ASP A 265 21.05 19.55 -5.81
C ASP A 265 21.99 20.07 -6.91
N PRO A 266 22.39 21.36 -6.86
CA PRO A 266 23.32 21.92 -7.83
C PRO A 266 24.62 21.13 -7.99
N GLU A 267 25.16 20.56 -6.91
CA GLU A 267 26.40 19.77 -6.97
C GLU A 267 26.20 18.47 -7.75
N LEU A 268 25.04 17.81 -7.60
CA LEU A 268 24.71 16.59 -8.33
C LEU A 268 24.41 16.88 -9.80
N ILE A 269 23.75 18.00 -10.10
CA ILE A 269 23.51 18.47 -11.47
C ILE A 269 24.84 18.80 -12.16
N ASP A 270 25.74 19.53 -11.49
CA ASP A 270 27.06 19.86 -12.04
C ASP A 270 27.93 18.62 -12.19
N TYR A 271 27.82 17.67 -11.27
CA TYR A 271 28.46 16.36 -11.42
C TYR A 271 27.95 15.63 -12.67
N ALA A 272 26.63 15.55 -12.90
CA ALA A 272 26.07 14.95 -14.11
C ALA A 272 26.59 15.64 -15.39
N LYS A 273 26.65 16.98 -15.39
CA LYS A 273 27.24 17.77 -16.48
C LYS A 273 28.71 17.49 -16.70
N SER A 274 29.49 17.32 -15.64
CA SER A 274 30.90 16.92 -15.72
C SER A 274 31.11 15.55 -16.39
N LYS A 275 30.08 14.70 -16.43
CA LYS A 275 30.07 13.40 -17.09
C LYS A 275 29.43 13.39 -18.47
N GLY A 276 29.03 14.55 -18.98
CA GLY A 276 28.51 14.73 -20.34
C GLY A 276 26.99 14.65 -20.49
N ALA A 277 26.23 14.58 -19.39
CA ALA A 277 24.77 14.73 -19.43
C ALA A 277 24.37 16.22 -19.34
N ALA A 278 23.24 16.61 -19.94
CA ALA A 278 22.69 17.96 -19.82
C ALA A 278 22.13 18.25 -18.41
N GLY A 279 21.74 17.20 -17.68
CA GLY A 279 21.14 17.26 -16.36
C GLY A 279 20.74 15.88 -15.83
N ILE A 280 19.76 15.86 -14.92
CA ILE A 280 19.19 14.65 -14.32
C ILE A 280 17.68 14.67 -14.56
N CYS A 281 17.17 13.63 -15.23
CA CYS A 281 15.75 13.40 -15.44
C CYS A 281 15.23 12.44 -14.38
N LEU A 282 14.28 12.88 -13.55
CA LEU A 282 13.58 12.01 -12.61
C LEU A 282 12.19 11.67 -13.15
N ALA A 283 11.86 10.38 -13.17
CA ALA A 283 10.51 9.90 -13.43
C ALA A 283 10.16 8.73 -12.51
N GLY A 284 8.86 8.44 -12.34
CA GLY A 284 8.40 7.36 -11.47
C GLY A 284 7.71 6.21 -12.20
N ILE A 285 7.67 5.03 -11.57
CA ILE A 285 6.85 3.88 -11.96
C ILE A 285 6.00 3.40 -10.77
N CYS A 286 4.72 3.10 -11.01
CA CYS A 286 3.73 2.62 -10.03
C CYS A 286 3.38 3.67 -8.94
N CYS A 287 3.12 3.24 -7.70
CA CYS A 287 2.50 4.10 -6.69
C CYS A 287 3.41 5.23 -6.21
N THR A 288 4.70 4.97 -6.01
CA THR A 288 5.67 6.05 -5.68
C THR A 288 5.70 7.13 -6.76
N ALA A 289 5.47 6.78 -8.04
CA ALA A 289 5.32 7.74 -9.13
C ALA A 289 4.12 8.65 -8.92
N ASN A 290 2.98 8.07 -8.52
CA ASN A 290 1.78 8.84 -8.22
C ASN A 290 2.01 9.78 -7.03
N GLU A 291 2.72 9.34 -5.99
CA GLU A 291 3.05 10.20 -4.83
C GLU A 291 3.83 11.45 -5.25
N VAL A 292 4.96 11.28 -5.96
CA VAL A 292 5.80 12.41 -6.41
C VAL A 292 5.16 13.21 -7.55
N MET A 293 4.31 12.59 -8.37
CA MET A 293 3.53 13.32 -9.38
C MET A 293 2.52 14.25 -8.70
N MET A 294 1.76 13.75 -7.74
CA MET A 294 0.70 14.50 -7.05
C MET A 294 1.28 15.66 -6.24
N ARG A 295 2.46 15.48 -5.62
CA ARG A 295 3.07 16.50 -4.76
C ARG A 295 4.09 17.38 -5.45
N GLN A 296 4.89 16.84 -6.36
CA GLN A 296 6.03 17.54 -6.97
C GLN A 296 5.85 17.78 -8.48
N GLY A 297 4.84 17.18 -9.11
CA GLY A 297 4.62 17.26 -10.55
C GLY A 297 5.59 16.39 -11.38
N ILE A 298 6.34 15.50 -10.72
CA ILE A 298 7.32 14.63 -11.37
C ILE A 298 6.61 13.69 -12.37
N PRO A 299 7.12 13.54 -13.60
CA PRO A 299 6.51 12.69 -14.61
C PRO A 299 6.45 11.20 -14.22
N SER A 300 5.45 10.49 -14.74
CA SER A 300 5.37 9.02 -14.63
C SER A 300 5.82 8.37 -15.93
N ALA A 301 6.85 7.52 -15.85
CA ALA A 301 7.30 6.74 -17.00
C ALA A 301 6.33 5.61 -17.35
N GLY A 302 5.52 5.16 -16.39
CA GLY A 302 4.56 4.09 -16.64
C GLY A 302 3.93 3.48 -15.39
N ASN A 303 3.08 2.48 -15.65
CA ASN A 303 2.44 1.65 -14.62
C ASN A 303 3.15 0.30 -14.49
N PHE A 304 2.52 -0.67 -13.80
CA PHE A 304 3.08 -1.99 -13.51
C PHE A 304 3.55 -2.81 -14.72
N LEU A 305 2.99 -2.58 -15.91
CA LEU A 305 3.32 -3.34 -17.12
C LEU A 305 4.14 -2.56 -18.15
N HIS A 306 4.62 -1.36 -17.80
CA HIS A 306 5.58 -0.62 -18.61
C HIS A 306 7.00 -1.09 -18.28
#